data_AF-A0A532TIS6-F1
#
_entry.id   AF-A0A532TIS6-F1
#
_cell.length_a   1.000
_cell.length_b   1.000
_cell.length_c   1.000
_cell.angle_alpha   90.00
_cell.angle_beta   90.00
_cell.angle_gamma   90.00
#
_symmetry.space_group_name_H-M   'P 1'
#
loop_
_entity.id
_entity.type
_entity.pdbx_description
1 polymer ?
#
loop_
_entity_poly.entity_id
_entity_poly.type
_entity_poly.pdbx_seq_one_letter_code
_entity_poly.pdbx_strand_id
1 'polypeptide(L)'
;MKEVMTEIRNLLLLNDKVPIRLITKPYCKKCMNPVGEDVNLCNSCTEFPHPKISDWFFNRIVTLGIYKTYENKDYNNIPLNINSRMILRLKGTVQKNKDILGELFADGLFKLTNKYPFLLGDFTYLLIPPKDNPSEENQCKYFLNPFIDKLRQQGFNIENISAKLKRNKSIGKNKGKSLDDRFEDVRGVHTLNEINLQRKNVLILDDVVTSKSTIWDISRELKEKNAGEINVLTLGRNLLSINNNMEEDVSSNLNFYELTTYFSNLDNILESKNIEKVKIKESEIADTRIGCKTDKYNIEIDFENLILEHNCDDFLRRRYKNKSFCKHISKLFLYIKEQNGEDFAREKLYSIYKKLLYWNFSYK
;
A
#
# COMPACT_ATOMS: atom_id res chain seq x y z
N MET A 1 2.15 25.50 14.30
CA MET A 1 3.52 25.12 13.91
C MET A 1 3.98 23.74 14.40
N LYS A 2 3.68 23.30 15.63
CA LYS A 2 4.05 21.94 16.11
C LYS A 2 3.28 20.77 15.44
N GLU A 3 2.03 20.97 15.02
CA GLU A 3 1.24 19.93 14.34
C GLU A 3 1.66 19.67 12.88
N VAL A 4 1.91 20.71 12.09
CA VAL A 4 2.41 20.60 10.69
C VAL A 4 3.77 19.87 10.63
N MET A 5 4.61 20.04 11.65
CA MET A 5 5.88 19.32 11.79
C MET A 5 5.73 17.83 12.07
N THR A 6 4.57 17.37 12.56
CA THR A 6 4.34 15.96 12.89
C THR A 6 3.90 15.17 11.65
N GLU A 7 3.25 15.80 10.67
CA GLU A 7 2.88 15.18 9.38
C GLU A 7 4.09 14.88 8.49
N ILE A 8 5.10 15.76 8.46
CA ILE A 8 6.34 15.56 7.67
C ILE A 8 7.14 14.34 8.18
N ARG A 9 7.02 13.99 9.47
CA ARG A 9 7.76 12.87 10.10
C ARG A 9 7.32 11.48 9.63
N ASN A 10 6.25 11.38 8.85
CA ASN A 10 5.71 10.10 8.40
C ASN A 10 6.01 9.81 6.93
N LEU A 11 6.69 10.72 6.23
CA LEU A 11 7.14 10.50 4.87
C LEU A 11 8.39 9.60 4.87
N LEU A 12 8.30 8.49 4.16
CA LEU A 12 9.39 7.55 3.99
C LEU A 12 9.69 7.39 2.50
N LEU A 13 10.97 7.52 2.13
CA LEU A 13 11.42 7.27 0.77
C LEU A 13 11.84 5.80 0.65
N LEU A 14 11.14 5.00 -0.16
CA LEU A 14 11.54 3.62 -0.45
C LEU A 14 12.68 3.63 -1.47
N ASN A 15 13.79 2.97 -1.13
CA ASN A 15 15.06 2.99 -1.87
C ASN A 15 15.42 4.42 -2.34
N ASP A 16 15.20 5.41 -1.48
CA ASP A 16 15.47 6.84 -1.71
C ASP A 16 14.77 7.44 -2.93
N LYS A 17 13.70 6.78 -3.41
CA LYS A 17 13.02 7.13 -4.67
C LYS A 17 11.53 7.34 -4.50
N VAL A 18 10.85 6.43 -3.81
CA VAL A 18 9.38 6.41 -3.80
C VAL A 18 8.87 6.96 -2.48
N PRO A 19 8.28 8.17 -2.48
CA PRO A 19 7.68 8.70 -1.27
C PRO A 19 6.43 7.91 -0.93
N ILE A 20 6.36 7.39 0.30
CA ILE A 20 5.16 6.83 0.89
C ILE A 20 4.91 7.47 2.25
N ARG A 21 3.64 7.71 2.56
CA ARG A 21 3.24 8.13 3.90
C ARG A 21 2.94 6.89 4.73
N LEU A 22 3.76 6.69 5.75
CA LEU A 22 3.53 5.66 6.74
C LEU A 22 2.27 5.98 7.53
N ILE A 23 1.56 4.93 7.91
CA ILE A 23 0.61 5.04 9.01
C ILE A 23 1.38 4.69 10.28
N THR A 24 1.60 5.68 11.14
CA THR A 24 2.67 5.64 12.14
C THR A 24 2.24 5.20 13.52
N LYS A 25 1.18 4.42 13.60
CA LYS A 25 0.70 3.88 14.87
C LYS A 25 0.46 2.38 14.71
N PRO A 26 0.86 1.55 15.68
CA PRO A 26 0.32 0.20 15.81
C PRO A 26 -1.19 0.25 15.85
N TYR A 27 -1.82 -0.88 15.56
CA TYR A 27 -3.26 -0.97 15.50
C TYR A 27 -3.84 -1.91 16.52
N CYS A 28 -5.01 -1.53 17.02
CA CYS A 28 -5.84 -2.38 17.84
C CYS A 28 -6.04 -3.72 17.15
N LYS A 29 -5.66 -4.82 17.80
CA LYS A 29 -5.80 -6.17 17.25
C LYS A 29 -7.26 -6.52 16.91
N LYS A 30 -8.24 -5.88 17.55
CA LYS A 30 -9.68 -6.09 17.33
C LYS A 30 -10.31 -5.21 16.24
N CYS A 31 -10.28 -3.89 16.34
CA CYS A 31 -10.96 -3.00 15.37
C CYS A 31 -10.02 -2.38 14.33
N MET A 32 -8.71 -2.58 14.47
CA MET A 32 -7.66 -1.89 13.73
C MET A 32 -7.59 -0.37 13.97
N ASN A 33 -8.32 0.24 14.92
CA ASN A 33 -8.09 1.66 15.22
C ASN A 33 -6.64 1.90 15.68
N PRO A 34 -6.02 3.05 15.35
CA PRO A 34 -4.70 3.39 15.84
C PRO A 34 -4.64 3.33 17.37
N VAL A 35 -3.54 2.81 17.90
CA VAL A 35 -3.26 2.71 19.34
C VAL A 35 -1.84 3.18 19.63
N GLY A 36 -1.53 3.44 20.91
CA GLY A 36 -0.16 3.76 21.34
C GLY A 36 0.78 2.57 21.17
N GLU A 37 2.10 2.82 21.19
CA GLU A 37 3.11 1.79 20.96
C GLU A 37 3.03 0.64 21.97
N ASP A 38 2.64 0.93 23.21
CA ASP A 38 2.52 -0.06 24.28
C ASP A 38 1.10 -0.63 24.45
N VAL A 39 0.19 -0.32 23.53
CA VAL A 39 -1.23 -0.65 23.64
C VAL A 39 -1.65 -1.60 22.51
N ASN A 40 -2.27 -2.73 22.85
CA ASN A 40 -2.74 -3.71 21.85
C ASN A 40 -4.24 -3.60 21.54
N LEU A 41 -5.01 -2.93 22.40
CA LEU A 41 -6.46 -2.71 22.26
C LEU A 41 -6.79 -1.24 22.47
N CYS A 42 -7.63 -0.65 21.61
CA CYS A 42 -8.15 0.69 21.89
C CYS A 42 -9.20 0.63 23.02
N ASN A 43 -9.44 1.76 23.68
CA ASN A 43 -10.37 1.85 24.82
C ASN A 43 -11.74 1.22 24.53
N SER A 44 -12.33 1.53 23.36
CA SER A 44 -13.61 0.96 22.95
C SER A 44 -13.59 -0.57 22.81
N CYS A 45 -12.46 -1.15 22.38
CA CYS A 45 -12.34 -2.61 22.26
C CYS A 45 -12.02 -3.29 23.59
N THR A 46 -11.49 -2.55 24.56
CA THR A 46 -11.30 -3.01 25.94
C THR A 46 -12.64 -3.09 26.66
N GLU A 47 -13.51 -2.10 26.47
CA GLU A 47 -14.83 -2.02 27.12
C GLU A 47 -15.85 -2.98 26.50
N PHE A 48 -15.83 -3.14 25.18
CA PHE A 48 -16.77 -4.00 24.46
C PHE A 48 -16.00 -5.16 23.82
N PRO A 49 -15.90 -6.34 24.46
CA PRO A 49 -15.24 -7.51 23.87
C PRO A 49 -16.01 -8.02 22.65
N HIS A 50 -15.36 -8.80 21.77
CA HIS A 50 -16.03 -9.32 20.58
C HIS A 50 -16.92 -10.49 21.00
N PRO A 51 -18.19 -10.57 20.56
CA PRO A 51 -19.13 -11.55 21.08
C PRO A 51 -18.69 -13.01 20.85
N LYS A 52 -17.93 -13.28 19.79
CA LYS A 52 -17.46 -14.64 19.42
C LYS A 52 -15.96 -14.87 19.47
N ILE A 53 -15.15 -13.83 19.70
CA ILE A 53 -13.68 -13.96 19.71
C ILE A 53 -13.19 -13.45 21.06
N SER A 54 -13.01 -14.37 22.00
CA SER A 54 -12.43 -14.09 23.31
C SER A 54 -10.95 -13.76 23.19
N ASP A 55 -10.24 -14.49 22.32
CA ASP A 55 -8.79 -14.48 22.28
C ASP A 55 -8.25 -14.07 20.92
N TRP A 56 -7.38 -13.07 20.95
CA TRP A 56 -6.57 -12.67 19.80
C TRP A 56 -5.14 -13.14 20.05
N PHE A 57 -4.73 -14.14 19.28
CA PHE A 57 -3.49 -14.89 19.48
C PHE A 57 -2.21 -14.17 19.02
N PHE A 58 -2.33 -12.98 18.43
CA PHE A 58 -1.20 -12.12 18.07
C PHE A 58 -1.14 -10.86 18.94
N ASN A 59 0.06 -10.32 19.05
CA ASN A 59 0.43 -9.20 19.91
C ASN A 59 0.13 -7.87 19.21
N ARG A 60 0.86 -7.58 18.12
CA ARG A 60 0.85 -6.27 17.45
C ARG A 60 0.70 -6.41 15.93
N ILE A 61 0.06 -5.42 15.33
CA ILE A 61 0.00 -5.26 13.87
C ILE A 61 0.57 -3.90 13.49
N VAL A 62 1.52 -3.91 12.55
CA VAL A 62 2.09 -2.72 11.92
C VAL A 62 1.88 -2.84 10.41
N THR A 63 1.56 -1.73 9.75
CA THR A 63 1.29 -1.72 8.30
C THR A 63 2.05 -0.60 7.62
N LEU A 64 2.61 -0.85 6.44
CA LEU A 64 3.33 0.14 5.66
C LEU A 64 2.45 1.32 5.22
N GLY A 65 1.23 1.03 4.78
CA GLY A 65 0.29 2.07 4.38
C GLY A 65 -1.14 1.58 4.24
N ILE A 66 -1.99 2.46 3.71
CA ILE A 66 -3.39 2.12 3.43
C ILE A 66 -3.44 1.39 2.09
N TYR A 67 -4.28 0.36 2.01
CA TYR A 67 -4.71 -0.28 0.77
C TYR A 67 -6.19 0.02 0.55
N LYS A 68 -6.50 0.97 -0.33
CA LYS A 68 -7.88 1.31 -0.69
C LYS A 68 -7.97 1.80 -2.13
N THR A 69 -9.15 1.60 -2.71
CA THR A 69 -9.55 2.16 -4.00
C THR A 69 -10.85 2.93 -3.84
N TYR A 70 -11.02 4.01 -4.60
CA TYR A 70 -12.31 4.64 -4.76
C TYR A 70 -13.26 3.68 -5.47
N GLU A 71 -14.41 3.42 -4.86
CA GLU A 71 -15.51 2.71 -5.51
C GLU A 71 -16.23 3.68 -6.44
N ASN A 72 -16.12 3.47 -7.75
CA ASN A 72 -16.87 4.21 -8.75
C ASN A 72 -17.52 3.19 -9.70
N LYS A 73 -18.81 3.38 -10.02
CA LYS A 73 -19.56 2.47 -10.89
C LYS A 73 -18.99 2.39 -12.32
N ASP A 74 -18.37 3.47 -12.80
CA ASP A 74 -17.86 3.59 -14.17
C ASP A 74 -16.38 3.19 -14.29
N TYR A 75 -15.66 3.17 -13.17
CA TYR A 75 -14.23 2.87 -13.13
C TYR A 75 -13.94 1.84 -12.05
N ASN A 76 -13.44 0.67 -12.45
CA ASN A 76 -12.98 -0.35 -11.51
C ASN A 76 -11.76 0.18 -10.74
N ASN A 77 -12.00 0.68 -9.53
CA ASN A 77 -11.04 0.85 -8.45
C ASN A 77 -9.85 1.81 -8.72
N ILE A 78 -10.06 3.12 -8.55
CA ILE A 78 -8.97 4.11 -8.60
C ILE A 78 -8.17 4.05 -7.28
N PRO A 79 -6.85 3.79 -7.27
CA PRO A 79 -6.08 3.69 -6.03
C PRO A 79 -6.11 5.01 -5.25
N LEU A 80 -6.28 4.97 -3.92
CA LEU A 80 -6.33 6.19 -3.11
C LEU A 80 -4.96 6.88 -2.98
N ASN A 81 -3.88 6.09 -2.87
CA ASN A 81 -2.52 6.58 -2.64
C ASN A 81 -1.47 5.72 -3.36
N ILE A 82 -0.20 6.11 -3.24
CA ILE A 82 0.95 5.43 -3.85
C ILE A 82 1.06 3.99 -3.37
N ASN A 83 0.92 3.72 -2.07
CA ASN A 83 0.99 2.37 -1.51
C ASN A 83 -0.09 1.44 -2.10
N SER A 84 -1.34 1.91 -2.17
CA SER A 84 -2.46 1.17 -2.79
C SER A 84 -2.17 0.84 -4.26
N ARG A 85 -1.59 1.81 -4.98
CA ARG A 85 -1.21 1.68 -6.39
C ARG A 85 -0.06 0.69 -6.58
N MET A 86 0.94 0.70 -5.71
CA MET A 86 2.03 -0.28 -5.69
C MET A 86 1.51 -1.70 -5.42
N ILE A 87 0.61 -1.87 -4.44
CA ILE A 87 0.02 -3.19 -4.13
C ILE A 87 -0.81 -3.71 -5.30
N LEU A 88 -1.61 -2.85 -5.95
CA LEU A 88 -2.39 -3.23 -7.13
C LEU A 88 -1.51 -3.62 -8.30
N ARG A 89 -0.43 -2.86 -8.55
CA ARG A 89 0.56 -3.20 -9.57
C ARG A 89 1.23 -4.53 -9.24
N LEU A 90 1.65 -4.75 -7.99
CA LEU A 90 2.23 -6.02 -7.56
C LEU A 90 1.31 -7.21 -7.90
N LYS A 91 0.00 -7.05 -7.68
CA LYS A 91 -1.01 -8.09 -7.99
C LYS A 91 -1.26 -8.33 -9.48
N GLY A 92 -1.08 -7.32 -10.34
CA GLY A 92 -1.58 -7.34 -11.74
C GLY A 92 -0.54 -7.11 -12.84
N THR A 93 0.75 -6.95 -12.52
CA THR A 93 1.78 -6.58 -13.50
C THR A 93 2.63 -7.77 -13.99
N VAL A 94 3.44 -7.54 -15.03
CA VAL A 94 4.49 -8.48 -15.49
C VAL A 94 5.60 -8.67 -14.45
N GLN A 95 6.25 -9.84 -14.47
CA GLN A 95 7.26 -10.28 -13.48
C GLN A 95 8.30 -9.21 -13.14
N LYS A 96 8.94 -8.58 -14.14
CA LYS A 96 9.98 -7.56 -13.93
C LYS A 96 9.55 -6.42 -13.00
N ASN A 97 8.30 -5.97 -13.12
CA ASN A 97 7.79 -4.90 -12.27
C ASN A 97 7.50 -5.39 -10.86
N LYS A 98 7.14 -6.66 -10.68
CA LYS A 98 6.92 -7.25 -9.37
C LYS A 98 8.21 -7.35 -8.57
N ASP A 99 9.34 -7.66 -9.22
CA ASP A 99 10.65 -7.69 -8.57
C ASP A 99 11.06 -6.30 -8.06
N ILE A 100 10.92 -5.26 -8.90
CA ILE A 100 11.20 -3.87 -8.50
C ILE A 100 10.28 -3.42 -7.35
N LEU A 101 8.99 -3.73 -7.42
CA LEU A 101 8.05 -3.40 -6.36
C LEU A 101 8.34 -4.19 -5.08
N GLY A 102 8.76 -5.45 -5.20
CA GLY A 102 9.18 -6.30 -4.10
C GLY A 102 10.34 -5.69 -3.32
N GLU A 103 11.37 -5.22 -4.02
CA GLU A 103 12.51 -4.50 -3.44
C GLU A 103 12.10 -3.23 -2.70
N LEU A 104 11.20 -2.43 -3.31
CA LEU A 104 10.68 -1.22 -2.68
C LEU A 104 9.90 -1.53 -1.42
N PHE A 105 9.04 -2.54 -1.45
CA PHE A 105 8.27 -2.96 -0.28
C PHE A 105 9.17 -3.52 0.81
N ALA A 106 10.16 -4.35 0.47
CA ALA A 106 11.13 -4.86 1.43
C ALA A 106 11.88 -3.73 2.14
N ASP A 107 12.28 -2.68 1.43
CA ASP A 107 12.90 -1.50 2.03
C ASP A 107 11.98 -0.78 3.02
N GLY A 108 10.70 -0.61 2.65
CA GLY A 108 9.69 -0.02 3.53
C GLY A 108 9.44 -0.85 4.79
N LEU A 109 9.29 -2.17 4.63
CA LEU A 109 9.11 -3.09 5.75
C LEU A 109 10.33 -3.09 6.68
N PHE A 110 11.54 -3.07 6.12
CA PHE A 110 12.80 -2.99 6.89
C PHE A 110 12.92 -1.68 7.68
N LYS A 111 12.55 -0.56 7.07
CA LYS A 111 12.50 0.72 7.80
C LYS A 111 11.44 0.71 8.91
N LEU A 112 10.32 0.03 8.72
CA LEU A 112 9.33 -0.18 9.79
C LEU A 112 9.88 -1.03 10.93
N THR A 113 10.68 -2.08 10.66
CA THR A 113 11.30 -2.87 11.73
C THR A 113 12.33 -2.07 12.52
N ASN A 114 13.08 -1.17 11.86
CA ASN A 114 13.98 -0.25 12.56
C ASN A 114 13.22 0.76 13.42
N LYS A 115 12.07 1.23 12.94
CA LYS A 115 11.19 2.13 13.69
C LYS A 115 10.51 1.43 14.88
N TYR A 116 10.18 0.15 14.73
CA TYR A 116 9.50 -0.64 15.74
C TYR A 116 10.31 -1.90 16.08
N PRO A 117 11.39 -1.77 16.87
CA PRO A 117 12.27 -2.89 17.19
C PRO A 117 11.54 -4.07 17.84
N PHE A 118 10.44 -3.82 18.56
CA PHE A 118 9.61 -4.88 19.16
C PHE A 118 9.07 -5.90 18.14
N LEU A 119 9.03 -5.56 16.84
CA LEU A 119 8.62 -6.49 15.79
C LEU A 119 9.58 -7.68 15.67
N LEU A 120 10.85 -7.47 16.03
CA LEU A 120 11.94 -8.43 15.91
C LEU A 120 12.47 -8.72 17.32
N GLY A 121 12.33 -9.96 17.79
CA GLY A 121 13.02 -10.43 18.99
C GLY A 121 14.42 -10.93 18.68
N ASP A 122 15.12 -11.46 19.70
CA ASP A 122 16.47 -12.04 19.56
C ASP A 122 16.56 -13.14 18.49
N PHE A 123 15.49 -13.92 18.33
CA PHE A 123 15.33 -14.90 17.26
C PHE A 123 13.90 -14.87 16.77
N THR A 124 13.73 -14.62 15.47
CA THR A 124 12.40 -14.44 14.87
C THR A 124 12.18 -15.42 13.73
N TYR A 125 11.11 -16.21 13.84
CA TYR A 125 10.59 -16.97 12.71
C TYR A 125 9.74 -16.08 11.84
N LEU A 126 9.89 -16.17 10.52
CA LEU A 126 9.11 -15.41 9.55
C LEU A 126 8.22 -16.34 8.75
N LEU A 127 6.95 -15.99 8.60
CA LEU A 127 6.03 -16.71 7.73
C LEU A 127 5.17 -15.79 6.86
N ILE A 128 4.75 -16.31 5.71
CA ILE A 128 3.68 -15.73 4.88
C ILE A 128 2.48 -16.70 4.84
N PRO A 129 1.23 -16.20 4.89
CA PRO A 129 0.06 -17.05 4.74
C PRO A 129 0.05 -17.80 3.39
N PRO A 130 -0.26 -19.11 3.35
CA PRO A 130 -0.45 -19.82 2.10
C PRO A 130 -1.72 -19.32 1.37
N LYS A 131 -1.71 -19.40 0.04
CA LYS A 131 -2.90 -19.10 -0.78
C LYS A 131 -3.92 -20.24 -0.73
N ASP A 132 -5.18 -19.92 -1.03
CA ASP A 132 -6.26 -20.92 -1.06
C ASP A 132 -6.05 -21.91 -2.22
N ASN A 133 -5.71 -21.38 -3.39
CA ASN A 133 -5.33 -22.18 -4.54
C ASN A 133 -3.79 -22.21 -4.66
N PRO A 134 -3.14 -23.39 -4.62
CA PRO A 134 -1.70 -23.51 -4.81
C PRO A 134 -1.17 -22.99 -6.15
N SER A 135 -2.02 -22.91 -7.19
CA SER A 135 -1.65 -22.31 -8.47
C SER A 135 -1.67 -20.78 -8.45
N GLU A 136 -2.27 -20.17 -7.42
CA GLU A 136 -2.23 -18.72 -7.26
C GLU A 136 -0.87 -18.28 -6.72
N GLU A 137 -0.33 -17.26 -7.36
CA GLU A 137 0.92 -16.69 -6.97
C GLU A 137 0.81 -15.89 -5.66
N ASN A 138 1.60 -16.31 -4.66
CA ASN A 138 1.71 -15.55 -3.42
C ASN A 138 2.56 -14.30 -3.61
N GLN A 139 1.91 -13.13 -3.65
CA GLN A 139 2.58 -11.85 -3.86
C GLN A 139 3.60 -11.50 -2.78
N CYS A 140 3.50 -12.10 -1.58
CA CYS A 140 4.49 -11.90 -0.53
C CYS A 140 5.89 -12.38 -0.93
N LYS A 141 6.00 -13.35 -1.84
CA LYS A 141 7.30 -13.89 -2.28
C LYS A 141 8.23 -12.81 -2.88
N TYR A 142 7.66 -11.75 -3.45
CA TYR A 142 8.41 -10.69 -4.12
C TYR A 142 9.17 -9.80 -3.16
N PHE A 143 8.63 -9.57 -1.96
CA PHE A 143 9.29 -8.75 -0.94
C PHE A 143 9.88 -9.59 0.18
N LEU A 144 9.50 -10.86 0.32
CA LEU A 144 9.97 -11.75 1.39
C LEU A 144 11.48 -11.94 1.38
N ASN A 145 12.06 -12.36 0.25
CA ASN A 145 13.50 -12.63 0.18
C ASN A 145 14.33 -11.35 0.31
N PRO A 146 14.03 -10.25 -0.43
CA PRO A 146 14.77 -9.01 -0.25
C PRO A 146 14.67 -8.44 1.17
N PHE A 147 13.52 -8.63 1.85
CA PHE A 147 13.35 -8.22 3.24
C PHE A 147 14.20 -9.06 4.20
N ILE A 148 14.23 -10.39 4.03
CA ILE A 148 15.11 -11.28 4.81
C ILE A 148 16.57 -10.91 4.60
N ASP A 149 16.98 -10.63 3.36
CA ASP A 149 18.35 -10.28 3.03
C ASP A 149 18.77 -8.98 3.73
N LYS A 150 17.91 -7.94 3.70
CA LYS A 150 18.14 -6.69 4.45
C LYS A 150 18.29 -6.92 5.95
N LEU A 151 17.46 -7.79 6.54
CA LEU A 151 17.54 -8.11 7.97
C LEU A 151 18.83 -8.88 8.31
N ARG A 152 19.22 -9.86 7.50
CA ARG A 152 20.46 -10.62 7.69
C ARG A 152 21.70 -9.74 7.57
N GLN A 153 21.69 -8.79 6.64
CA GLN A 153 22.77 -7.79 6.50
C GLN A 153 22.96 -6.92 7.75
N GLN A 154 21.93 -6.79 8.60
CA GLN A 154 21.99 -6.09 9.88
C GLN A 154 22.24 -7.03 11.08
N GLY A 155 22.53 -8.30 10.83
CA GLY A 155 22.82 -9.28 11.88
C GLY A 155 21.59 -9.88 12.57
N PHE A 156 20.37 -9.66 12.06
CA PHE A 156 19.19 -10.31 12.62
C PHE A 156 19.19 -11.82 12.34
N ASN A 157 18.90 -12.62 13.36
CA ASN A 157 18.78 -14.07 13.24
C ASN A 157 17.33 -14.46 12.89
N ILE A 158 17.09 -14.73 11.61
CA ILE A 158 15.76 -14.96 11.06
C ILE A 158 15.72 -16.23 10.21
N GLU A 159 14.70 -17.06 10.47
CA GLU A 159 14.38 -18.25 9.69
C GLU A 159 13.00 -18.11 9.03
N ASN A 160 12.94 -18.29 7.71
CA ASN A 160 11.67 -18.37 6.98
C ASN A 160 11.07 -19.77 7.10
N ILE A 161 9.94 -19.87 7.79
CA ILE A 161 9.22 -21.12 8.03
C ILE A 161 7.94 -21.25 7.20
N SER A 162 7.75 -20.41 6.18
CA SER A 162 6.54 -20.39 5.36
C SER A 162 6.22 -21.74 4.72
N ALA A 163 7.25 -22.51 4.33
CA ALA A 163 7.08 -23.85 3.76
C ALA A 163 6.58 -24.90 4.76
N LYS A 164 6.68 -24.63 6.08
CA LYS A 164 6.18 -25.51 7.14
C LYS A 164 4.70 -25.28 7.43
N LEU A 165 4.14 -24.14 6.99
CA LEU A 165 2.73 -23.78 7.15
C LEU A 165 1.91 -24.33 5.98
N LYS A 166 0.93 -25.17 6.29
CA LYS A 166 0.03 -25.77 5.31
C LYS A 166 -1.38 -25.27 5.51
N ARG A 167 -2.15 -25.33 4.42
CA ARG A 167 -3.58 -25.10 4.39
C ARG A 167 -4.27 -26.45 4.16
N ASN A 168 -5.10 -26.88 5.11
CA ASN A 168 -5.68 -28.23 5.11
C ASN A 168 -7.04 -28.31 4.42
N LYS A 169 -7.74 -27.19 4.29
CA LYS A 169 -9.04 -27.11 3.61
C LYS A 169 -9.19 -25.79 2.86
N SER A 170 -9.91 -25.83 1.74
CA SER A 170 -10.38 -24.61 1.07
C SER A 170 -11.66 -24.12 1.73
N ILE A 171 -11.82 -22.80 1.83
CA ILE A 171 -12.99 -22.14 2.46
C ILE A 171 -13.79 -21.28 1.49
N GLY A 172 -13.45 -21.34 0.19
CA GLY A 172 -14.03 -20.49 -0.84
C GLY A 172 -13.77 -19.00 -0.60
N LYS A 173 -14.56 -18.16 -1.29
CA LYS A 173 -14.45 -16.70 -1.17
C LYS A 173 -15.18 -16.20 0.08
N ASN A 174 -14.45 -15.45 0.91
CA ASN A 174 -15.01 -14.78 2.10
C ASN A 174 -15.69 -13.43 1.80
N LYS A 175 -15.84 -13.06 0.53
CA LYS A 175 -16.49 -11.80 0.14
C LYS A 175 -17.99 -11.86 0.48
N GLY A 176 -18.50 -10.88 1.21
CA GLY A 176 -19.92 -10.79 1.59
C GLY A 176 -20.30 -11.53 2.89
N LYS A 177 -19.44 -12.41 3.42
CA LYS A 177 -19.65 -13.07 4.72
C LYS A 177 -19.50 -12.09 5.87
N SER A 178 -20.25 -12.32 6.95
CA SER A 178 -20.12 -11.58 8.20
C SER A 178 -18.73 -11.79 8.81
N LEU A 179 -18.32 -10.93 9.74
CA LEU A 179 -17.02 -11.10 10.40
C LEU A 179 -16.96 -12.44 11.12
N ASP A 180 -18.00 -12.78 11.88
CA ASP A 180 -18.12 -14.04 12.63
C ASP A 180 -17.96 -15.27 11.74
N ASP A 181 -18.70 -15.33 10.63
CA ASP A 181 -18.64 -16.49 9.72
C ASP A 181 -17.23 -16.67 9.16
N ARG A 182 -16.52 -15.57 8.89
CA ARG A 182 -15.14 -15.63 8.40
C ARG A 182 -14.18 -16.22 9.42
N PHE A 183 -14.41 -16.04 10.72
CA PHE A 183 -13.57 -16.61 11.78
C PHE A 183 -13.87 -18.11 11.97
N GLU A 184 -15.14 -18.50 11.93
CA GLU A 184 -15.51 -19.91 11.99
C GLU A 184 -14.99 -20.70 10.77
N ASP A 185 -15.13 -20.13 9.57
CA ASP A 185 -14.64 -20.75 8.34
C ASP A 185 -13.14 -21.03 8.37
N VAL A 186 -12.35 -20.04 8.83
CA VAL A 186 -10.89 -20.17 8.87
C VAL A 186 -10.40 -21.05 10.00
N ARG A 187 -11.20 -21.34 11.03
CA ARG A 187 -10.72 -22.10 12.20
C ARG A 187 -10.25 -23.49 11.77
N GLY A 188 -9.00 -23.82 12.13
CA GLY A 188 -8.39 -25.10 11.79
C GLY A 188 -7.97 -25.23 10.33
N VAL A 189 -7.97 -24.14 9.56
CA VAL A 189 -7.55 -24.17 8.15
C VAL A 189 -6.05 -24.31 8.04
N HIS A 190 -5.30 -23.61 8.89
CA HIS A 190 -3.84 -23.60 8.83
C HIS A 190 -3.26 -24.52 9.90
N THR A 191 -2.29 -25.34 9.51
CA THR A 191 -1.51 -26.16 10.44
C THR A 191 -0.04 -26.08 10.14
N LEU A 192 0.77 -26.21 11.17
CA LEU A 192 2.22 -26.16 11.08
C LEU A 192 2.79 -27.58 11.26
N ASN A 193 3.61 -28.02 10.30
CA ASN A 193 4.38 -29.26 10.48
C ASN A 193 5.33 -29.13 11.68
N GLU A 194 5.86 -30.26 12.17
CA GLU A 194 6.71 -30.34 13.37
C GLU A 194 7.84 -29.29 13.38
N ILE A 195 7.65 -28.27 14.21
CA ILE A 195 8.64 -27.24 14.53
C ILE A 195 8.49 -26.87 16.00
N ASN A 196 9.62 -26.73 16.68
CA ASN A 196 9.64 -26.28 18.05
C ASN A 196 9.61 -24.74 18.09
N LEU A 197 8.45 -24.17 18.42
CA LEU A 197 8.29 -22.73 18.61
C LEU A 197 8.37 -22.29 20.06
N GLN A 198 8.76 -23.17 20.99
CA GLN A 198 8.74 -22.89 22.43
C GLN A 198 9.43 -21.56 22.75
N ARG A 199 8.63 -20.55 23.12
CA ARG A 199 9.07 -19.18 23.46
C ARG A 199 9.79 -18.43 22.33
N LYS A 200 9.67 -18.87 21.07
CA LYS A 200 10.26 -18.21 19.90
C LYS A 200 9.30 -17.18 19.33
N ASN A 201 9.81 -15.99 19.01
CA ASN A 201 9.00 -14.94 18.41
C ASN A 201 8.73 -15.25 16.94
N VAL A 202 7.57 -14.84 16.46
CA VAL A 202 7.11 -15.08 15.09
C VAL A 202 6.62 -13.78 14.47
N LEU A 203 7.09 -13.47 13.28
CA LEU A 203 6.63 -12.36 12.45
C LEU A 203 5.84 -12.90 11.26
N ILE A 204 4.55 -12.55 11.21
CA ILE A 204 3.66 -12.85 10.09
C ILE A 204 3.74 -11.69 9.08
N LEU A 205 4.12 -12.01 7.84
CA LEU A 205 4.09 -11.07 6.72
C LEU A 205 2.87 -11.30 5.83
N ASP A 206 2.15 -10.23 5.50
CA ASP A 206 1.02 -10.31 4.57
C ASP A 206 0.99 -9.12 3.60
N ASP A 207 0.33 -9.28 2.45
CA ASP A 207 0.17 -8.19 1.50
C ASP A 207 -0.81 -7.15 2.03
N VAL A 208 -2.00 -7.57 2.44
CA VAL A 208 -3.07 -6.70 2.90
C VAL A 208 -3.84 -7.35 4.05
N VAL A 209 -3.84 -6.68 5.21
CA VAL A 209 -4.75 -7.06 6.29
C VAL A 209 -6.17 -6.54 6.01
N THR A 210 -7.13 -7.46 6.03
CA THR A 210 -8.57 -7.17 5.89
C THR A 210 -9.33 -7.46 7.19
N SER A 211 -10.05 -8.59 7.24
CA SER A 211 -10.80 -9.04 8.42
C SER A 211 -9.93 -9.64 9.53
N LYS A 212 -8.65 -9.93 9.23
CA LYS A 212 -7.68 -10.64 10.08
C LYS A 212 -8.00 -12.11 10.38
N SER A 213 -9.06 -12.69 9.82
CA SER A 213 -9.41 -14.08 10.11
C SER A 213 -8.26 -15.05 9.78
N THR A 214 -7.63 -14.91 8.61
CA THR A 214 -6.44 -15.70 8.24
C THR A 214 -5.28 -15.54 9.24
N ILE A 215 -4.95 -14.29 9.59
CA ILE A 215 -3.89 -13.99 10.57
C ILE A 215 -4.21 -14.62 11.92
N TRP A 216 -5.47 -14.53 12.36
CA TRP A 216 -5.93 -15.10 13.62
C TRP A 216 -5.80 -16.62 13.65
N ASP A 217 -6.21 -17.33 12.59
CA ASP A 217 -6.12 -18.78 12.56
C ASP A 217 -4.67 -19.28 12.53
N ILE A 218 -3.81 -18.60 11.77
CA ILE A 218 -2.36 -18.88 11.79
C ILE A 218 -1.80 -18.61 13.20
N SER A 219 -2.17 -17.49 13.82
CA SER A 219 -1.69 -17.13 15.16
C SER A 219 -2.15 -18.14 16.22
N ARG A 220 -3.37 -18.67 16.09
CA ARG A 220 -3.90 -19.75 16.92
C ARG A 220 -3.01 -20.99 16.84
N GLU A 221 -2.74 -21.48 15.62
CA GLU A 221 -1.87 -22.63 15.39
C GLU A 221 -0.47 -22.40 16.00
N LEU A 222 0.12 -21.22 15.80
CA LEU A 222 1.42 -20.88 16.38
C LEU A 222 1.40 -20.90 17.91
N LYS A 223 0.34 -20.39 18.53
CA LYS A 223 0.17 -20.42 20.00
C LYS A 223 -0.05 -21.83 20.53
N GLU A 224 -0.77 -22.68 19.81
CA GLU A 224 -0.91 -24.11 20.13
C GLU A 224 0.45 -24.84 20.08
N LYS A 225 1.44 -24.32 19.35
CA LYS A 225 2.85 -24.76 19.34
C LYS A 225 3.75 -23.99 20.31
N ASN A 226 3.17 -23.26 21.26
CA ASN A 226 3.87 -22.47 22.30
C ASN A 226 4.79 -21.36 21.77
N ALA A 227 4.43 -20.75 20.63
CA ALA A 227 5.11 -19.55 20.15
C ALA A 227 5.11 -18.43 21.21
N GLY A 228 6.23 -17.69 21.26
CA GLY A 228 6.41 -16.49 22.06
C GLY A 228 5.55 -15.33 21.53
N GLU A 229 6.13 -14.17 21.28
CA GLU A 229 5.37 -13.07 20.68
C GLU A 229 5.05 -13.36 19.21
N ILE A 230 3.82 -13.04 18.80
CA ILE A 230 3.38 -13.15 17.40
C ILE A 230 3.05 -11.75 16.93
N ASN A 231 3.91 -11.18 16.10
CA ASN A 231 3.74 -9.86 15.51
C ASN A 231 3.33 -9.99 14.04
N VAL A 232 2.67 -8.97 13.52
CA VAL A 232 2.17 -8.93 12.15
C VAL A 232 2.67 -7.67 11.46
N LEU A 233 3.22 -7.83 10.27
CA LEU A 233 3.72 -6.73 9.43
C LEU A 233 3.14 -6.86 8.03
N THR A 234 2.44 -5.84 7.54
CA THR A 234 1.79 -5.89 6.21
C THR A 234 2.11 -4.69 5.34
N LEU A 235 1.97 -4.84 4.01
CA LEU A 235 2.11 -3.70 3.09
C LEU A 235 0.91 -2.76 3.18
N GLY A 236 -0.28 -3.32 3.32
CA GLY A 236 -1.53 -2.60 3.27
C GLY A 236 -2.45 -2.92 4.43
N ARG A 237 -3.18 -1.92 4.90
CA ARG A 237 -4.43 -2.10 5.63
C ARG A 237 -5.62 -1.76 4.76
N ASN A 238 -6.57 -2.68 4.63
CA ASN A 238 -7.86 -2.35 4.02
C ASN A 238 -8.74 -1.60 5.04
N LEU A 239 -9.20 -0.40 4.67
CA LEU A 239 -10.12 0.39 5.47
C LEU A 239 -11.54 0.15 4.95
N LEU A 240 -12.30 -0.68 5.67
CA LEU A 240 -13.69 -1.00 5.34
C LEU A 240 -14.63 0.21 5.47
N SER A 241 -14.27 1.17 6.32
CA SER A 241 -14.89 2.48 6.40
C SER A 241 -13.80 3.52 6.68
N ILE A 242 -13.64 4.49 5.79
CA ILE A 242 -12.92 5.72 6.13
C ILE A 242 -13.99 6.65 6.66
N ASN A 243 -13.90 7.05 7.94
CA ASN A 243 -14.55 8.29 8.35
C ASN A 243 -13.87 9.41 7.55
N ASN A 244 -14.63 10.28 6.89
CA ASN A 244 -14.12 11.33 5.97
C ASN A 244 -12.82 12.01 6.44
N ASN A 245 -12.66 12.22 7.76
CA ASN A 245 -11.49 12.79 8.41
C ASN A 245 -10.16 12.06 8.08
N MET A 246 -10.14 10.72 7.92
CA MET A 246 -8.90 10.00 7.59
C MET A 246 -8.50 10.14 6.11
N GLU A 247 -9.45 10.43 5.23
CA GLU A 247 -9.16 10.75 3.82
C GLU A 247 -8.54 12.16 3.72
N GLU A 248 -8.97 13.10 4.56
CA GLU A 248 -8.35 14.43 4.68
C GLU A 248 -6.91 14.35 5.20
N ASP A 249 -6.63 13.57 6.25
CA ASP A 249 -5.27 13.43 6.82
C ASP A 249 -4.25 12.78 5.87
N VAL A 250 -4.71 11.88 4.99
CA VAL A 250 -3.82 11.19 4.03
C VAL A 250 -3.59 12.03 2.78
N SER A 251 -4.55 12.91 2.46
CA SER A 251 -4.51 13.76 1.28
C SER A 251 -3.92 15.14 1.54
N SER A 252 -3.93 15.65 2.78
CA SER A 252 -3.35 16.96 3.10
C SER A 252 -1.84 16.97 2.82
N ASN A 253 -1.38 18.03 2.15
CA ASN A 253 0.05 18.35 2.02
C ASN A 253 0.91 17.35 1.21
N LEU A 254 0.36 16.66 0.20
CA LEU A 254 1.18 15.88 -0.73
C LEU A 254 2.16 16.80 -1.50
N ASN A 255 3.43 16.43 -1.54
CA ASN A 255 4.44 17.16 -2.30
C ASN A 255 4.38 16.83 -3.80
N PHE A 256 5.13 17.58 -4.60
CA PHE A 256 5.15 17.42 -6.06
C PHE A 256 5.54 15.99 -6.49
N TYR A 257 6.54 15.39 -5.83
CA TYR A 257 7.04 14.06 -6.17
C TYR A 257 6.05 12.95 -5.80
N GLU A 258 5.31 13.10 -4.70
CA GLU A 258 4.21 12.22 -4.33
C GLU A 258 3.11 12.23 -5.39
N LEU A 259 2.67 13.42 -5.78
CA LEU A 259 1.60 13.59 -6.76
C LEU A 259 1.99 13.07 -8.15
N THR A 260 3.18 13.42 -8.63
CA THR A 260 3.67 12.93 -9.92
C THR A 260 3.83 11.41 -9.93
N THR A 261 4.39 10.82 -8.87
CA THR A 261 4.53 9.35 -8.72
C THR A 261 3.18 8.65 -8.71
N TYR A 262 2.21 9.22 -7.98
CA TYR A 262 0.84 8.73 -7.95
C TYR A 262 0.23 8.74 -9.35
N PHE A 263 0.19 9.91 -9.99
CA PHE A 263 -0.49 10.06 -11.28
C PHE A 263 0.21 9.30 -12.40
N SER A 264 1.54 9.27 -12.46
CA SER A 264 2.29 8.51 -13.47
C SER A 264 2.12 7.01 -13.35
N ASN A 265 1.35 6.52 -12.37
CA ASN A 265 1.18 5.10 -12.12
C ASN A 265 2.50 4.38 -11.85
N LEU A 266 3.42 5.05 -11.13
CA LEU A 266 4.79 4.58 -10.87
C LEU A 266 5.71 4.52 -12.10
N ASP A 267 5.27 4.97 -13.28
CA ASP A 267 6.10 4.88 -14.49
C ASP A 267 7.33 5.81 -14.40
N ASN A 268 7.29 6.87 -13.59
CA ASN A 268 8.47 7.68 -13.27
C ASN A 268 9.56 6.90 -12.51
N ILE A 269 9.23 5.77 -11.89
CA ILE A 269 10.16 4.89 -11.20
C ILE A 269 10.54 3.72 -12.11
N LEU A 270 9.53 3.10 -12.73
CA LEU A 270 9.71 1.88 -13.53
C LEU A 270 10.29 2.16 -14.92
N GLU A 271 10.05 3.36 -15.45
CA GLU A 271 10.35 3.74 -16.83
C GLU A 271 10.80 5.21 -16.96
N SER A 272 11.53 5.76 -15.98
CA SER A 272 11.95 7.18 -15.93
C SER A 272 12.53 7.69 -17.26
N LYS A 273 13.42 6.90 -17.89
CA LYS A 273 14.07 7.20 -19.17
C LYS A 273 13.08 7.43 -20.32
N ASN A 274 11.87 6.88 -20.25
CA ASN A 274 10.84 7.09 -21.26
C ASN A 274 10.17 8.47 -21.14
N ILE A 275 10.09 9.02 -19.93
CA ILE A 275 9.54 10.36 -19.67
C ILE A 275 10.53 11.43 -20.14
N GLU A 276 11.82 11.25 -19.87
CA GLU A 276 12.88 12.18 -20.29
C GLU A 276 12.97 12.38 -21.81
N LYS A 277 12.62 11.35 -22.59
CA LYS A 277 12.62 11.41 -24.05
C LYS A 277 11.48 12.24 -24.65
N VAL A 278 10.47 12.58 -23.87
CA VAL A 278 9.35 13.39 -24.36
C VAL A 278 9.80 14.84 -24.51
N LYS A 279 9.62 15.39 -25.73
CA LYS A 279 9.88 16.79 -26.04
C LYS A 279 8.58 17.58 -26.06
N ILE A 280 8.56 18.69 -25.33
CA ILE A 280 7.49 19.69 -25.37
C ILE A 280 7.90 20.74 -26.39
N LYS A 281 7.04 21.00 -27.38
CA LYS A 281 7.29 21.96 -28.47
C LYS A 281 6.71 23.32 -28.15
N GLU A 282 5.46 23.30 -27.71
CA GLU A 282 4.67 24.49 -27.41
C GLU A 282 3.92 24.23 -26.11
N SER A 283 3.81 25.26 -25.28
CA SER A 283 3.04 25.21 -24.06
C SER A 283 2.44 26.57 -23.76
N GLU A 284 1.19 26.56 -23.32
CA GLU A 284 0.51 27.69 -22.73
C GLU A 284 0.18 27.29 -21.29
N ILE A 285 0.76 27.99 -20.32
CA ILE A 285 0.60 27.69 -18.89
C ILE A 285 -0.08 28.89 -18.26
N ALA A 286 -1.36 28.75 -17.96
CA ALA A 286 -2.15 29.71 -17.22
C ALA A 286 -2.73 29.07 -15.95
N ASP A 287 -3.37 29.89 -15.11
CA ASP A 287 -3.92 29.40 -13.85
C ASP A 287 -5.12 28.48 -14.03
N THR A 288 -5.95 28.77 -15.01
CA THR A 288 -7.23 28.09 -15.26
C THR A 288 -7.12 27.04 -16.36
N ARG A 289 -6.09 27.13 -17.21
CA ARG A 289 -5.88 26.24 -18.35
C ARG A 289 -4.40 25.99 -18.62
N ILE A 290 -4.08 24.75 -18.97
CA ILE A 290 -2.78 24.36 -19.50
C ILE A 290 -2.97 23.70 -20.86
N GLY A 291 -2.34 24.25 -21.89
CA GLY A 291 -2.23 23.66 -23.22
C GLY A 291 -0.79 23.23 -23.50
N CYS A 292 -0.60 22.08 -24.13
CA CYS A 292 0.73 21.61 -24.50
C CYS A 292 0.70 20.79 -25.79
N LYS A 293 1.65 21.04 -26.69
CA LYS A 293 1.92 20.20 -27.86
C LYS A 293 3.25 19.49 -27.70
N THR A 294 3.22 18.18 -27.91
CA THR A 294 4.42 17.34 -28.08
C THR A 294 4.70 17.16 -29.57
N ASP A 295 5.66 16.30 -29.92
CA ASP A 295 5.91 15.95 -31.33
C ASP A 295 4.69 15.44 -32.09
N LYS A 296 3.80 14.70 -31.42
CA LYS A 296 2.71 13.94 -32.06
C LYS A 296 1.35 14.12 -31.40
N TYR A 297 1.30 14.71 -30.21
CA TYR A 297 0.12 14.67 -29.36
C TYR A 297 -0.16 16.03 -28.73
N ASN A 298 -1.43 16.30 -28.50
CA ASN A 298 -1.91 17.49 -27.80
C ASN A 298 -2.35 17.09 -26.39
N ILE A 299 -2.09 17.96 -25.42
CA ILE A 299 -2.57 17.86 -24.05
C ILE A 299 -3.29 19.15 -23.73
N GLU A 300 -4.49 19.04 -23.16
CA GLU A 300 -5.28 20.16 -22.68
C GLU A 300 -5.80 19.84 -21.28
N ILE A 301 -5.60 20.76 -20.34
CA ILE A 301 -6.06 20.65 -18.95
C ILE A 301 -6.84 21.93 -18.62
N ASP A 302 -8.13 21.78 -18.36
CA ASP A 302 -9.03 22.86 -17.96
C ASP A 302 -9.43 22.64 -16.49
N PHE A 303 -8.94 23.51 -15.61
CA PHE A 303 -9.16 23.40 -14.17
C PHE A 303 -10.52 23.94 -13.73
N GLU A 304 -11.15 24.81 -14.52
CA GLU A 304 -12.49 25.34 -14.23
C GLU A 304 -13.55 24.28 -14.52
N ASN A 305 -13.43 23.64 -15.69
CA ASN A 305 -14.36 22.60 -16.14
C ASN A 305 -13.96 21.19 -15.68
N LEU A 306 -12.81 21.04 -15.01
CA LEU A 306 -12.25 19.76 -14.54
C LEU A 306 -12.05 18.75 -15.68
N ILE A 307 -11.53 19.18 -16.82
CA ILE A 307 -11.33 18.37 -18.01
C ILE A 307 -9.83 18.15 -18.25
N LEU A 308 -9.42 16.91 -18.46
CA LEU A 308 -8.10 16.55 -18.96
C LEU A 308 -8.26 15.78 -20.26
N GLU A 309 -7.79 16.38 -21.35
CA GLU A 309 -7.83 15.81 -22.69
C GLU A 309 -6.44 15.47 -23.21
N HIS A 310 -6.30 14.26 -23.75
CA HIS A 310 -5.05 13.84 -24.38
C HIS A 310 -5.29 12.74 -25.41
N ASN A 311 -4.60 12.82 -26.55
CA ASN A 311 -4.81 11.93 -27.69
C ASN A 311 -3.69 10.89 -27.93
N CYS A 312 -2.81 10.63 -26.95
CA CYS A 312 -1.79 9.59 -27.14
C CYS A 312 -2.32 8.18 -26.93
N ASP A 313 -1.77 7.20 -27.66
CA ASP A 313 -2.23 5.81 -27.64
C ASP A 313 -2.27 5.18 -26.24
N ASP A 314 -1.23 5.41 -25.41
CA ASP A 314 -1.22 4.89 -24.04
C ASP A 314 -2.36 5.48 -23.20
N PHE A 315 -2.65 6.77 -23.38
CA PHE A 315 -3.70 7.46 -22.66
C PHE A 315 -5.07 6.93 -23.06
N LEU A 316 -5.32 6.85 -24.37
CA LEU A 316 -6.53 6.31 -24.98
C LEU A 316 -6.81 4.86 -24.60
N ARG A 317 -5.79 4.00 -24.58
CA ARG A 317 -6.00 2.58 -24.32
C ARG A 317 -6.19 2.28 -22.83
N ARG A 318 -5.51 3.03 -21.95
CA ARG A 318 -5.35 2.64 -20.54
C ARG A 318 -5.51 3.77 -19.53
N ARG A 319 -4.93 4.95 -19.77
CA ARG A 319 -4.74 5.95 -18.69
C ARG A 319 -5.98 6.76 -18.36
N TYR A 320 -6.81 7.08 -19.34
CA TYR A 320 -8.03 7.86 -19.08
C TYR A 320 -8.99 7.08 -18.15
N LYS A 321 -9.11 5.75 -18.35
CA LYS A 321 -9.99 4.86 -17.57
C LYS A 321 -9.60 4.74 -16.09
N ASN A 322 -8.32 4.83 -15.76
CA ASN A 322 -7.86 4.71 -14.38
C ASN A 322 -7.41 6.06 -13.80
N LYS A 323 -7.76 7.17 -14.48
CA LYS A 323 -7.39 8.55 -14.15
C LYS A 323 -5.90 8.67 -13.78
N SER A 324 -5.05 8.09 -14.61
CA SER A 324 -3.60 8.19 -14.49
C SER A 324 -3.00 8.98 -15.65
N PHE A 325 -1.73 9.33 -15.53
CA PHE A 325 -0.99 10.06 -16.54
C PHE A 325 -0.15 9.07 -17.36
N CYS A 326 -0.08 9.34 -18.66
CA CYS A 326 0.95 8.75 -19.51
C CYS A 326 2.28 9.48 -19.29
N LYS A 327 3.34 9.04 -19.97
CA LYS A 327 4.64 9.71 -19.96
C LYS A 327 4.59 11.17 -20.43
N HIS A 328 3.70 11.52 -21.36
CA HIS A 328 3.62 12.89 -21.89
C HIS A 328 3.06 13.88 -20.86
N ILE A 329 1.94 13.53 -20.22
CA ILE A 329 1.35 14.35 -19.16
C ILE A 329 2.30 14.42 -17.95
N SER A 330 2.98 13.31 -17.62
CA SER A 330 3.99 13.33 -16.55
C SER A 330 5.15 14.27 -16.88
N LYS A 331 5.64 14.28 -18.13
CA LYS A 331 6.67 15.23 -18.58
C LYS A 331 6.18 16.67 -18.56
N LEU A 332 4.93 16.93 -18.91
CA LEU A 332 4.32 18.26 -18.83
C LEU A 332 4.41 18.84 -17.41
N PHE A 333 4.07 18.06 -16.38
CA PHE A 333 4.18 18.55 -15.00
C PHE A 333 5.62 18.75 -14.51
N LEU A 334 6.58 17.94 -14.98
CA LEU A 334 8.00 18.21 -14.75
C LEU A 334 8.44 19.53 -15.40
N TYR A 335 7.98 19.79 -16.62
CA TYR A 335 8.27 21.02 -17.34
C TYR A 335 7.62 22.24 -16.68
N ILE A 336 6.36 22.15 -16.24
CA ILE A 336 5.69 23.22 -15.49
C ILE A 336 6.47 23.53 -14.20
N LYS A 337 6.97 22.51 -13.49
CA LYS A 337 7.84 22.72 -12.33
C LYS A 337 9.10 23.51 -12.69
N GLU A 338 9.74 23.17 -13.81
CA GLU A 338 10.95 23.86 -14.30
C GLU A 338 10.67 25.33 -14.68
N GLN A 339 9.51 25.63 -15.29
CA GLN A 339 9.18 26.96 -15.79
C GLN A 339 8.52 27.88 -14.76
N ASN A 340 7.65 27.33 -13.90
CA ASN A 340 6.79 28.10 -13.01
C ASN A 340 7.04 27.81 -11.52
N GLY A 341 7.98 26.92 -11.21
CA GLY A 341 8.32 26.52 -9.84
C GLY A 341 7.54 25.32 -9.33
N GLU A 342 8.10 24.67 -8.31
CA GLU A 342 7.54 23.45 -7.73
C GLU A 342 6.17 23.66 -7.10
N ASP A 343 5.96 24.77 -6.39
CA ASP A 343 4.70 25.05 -5.69
C ASP A 343 3.54 25.20 -6.67
N PHE A 344 3.73 25.93 -7.76
CA PHE A 344 2.71 26.06 -8.80
C PHE A 344 2.35 24.69 -9.41
N ALA A 345 3.35 23.92 -9.82
CA ALA A 345 3.13 22.59 -10.40
C ALA A 345 2.45 21.63 -9.41
N ARG A 346 2.86 21.67 -8.14
CA ARG A 346 2.27 20.91 -7.04
C ARG A 346 0.81 21.30 -6.85
N GLU A 347 0.48 22.58 -6.81
CA GLU A 347 -0.89 23.06 -6.62
C GLU A 347 -1.82 22.61 -7.74
N LYS A 348 -1.36 22.67 -9.00
CA LYS A 348 -2.14 22.16 -10.14
C LYS A 348 -2.35 20.64 -10.07
N LEU A 349 -1.32 19.87 -9.73
CA LEU A 349 -1.48 18.42 -9.50
C LEU A 349 -2.43 18.12 -8.33
N TYR A 350 -2.31 18.90 -7.25
CA TYR A 350 -3.08 18.73 -6.03
C TYR A 350 -4.56 19.03 -6.25
N SER A 351 -4.88 20.04 -7.07
CA SER A 351 -6.26 20.35 -7.44
C SER A 351 -6.91 19.21 -8.25
N ILE A 352 -6.14 18.53 -9.10
CA ILE A 352 -6.58 17.31 -9.79
C ILE A 352 -6.84 16.20 -8.77
N TYR A 353 -5.90 15.96 -7.86
CA TYR A 353 -5.98 14.89 -6.87
C TYR A 353 -7.19 15.05 -5.93
N LYS A 354 -7.40 16.24 -5.38
CA LYS A 354 -8.48 16.53 -4.42
C LYS A 354 -9.88 16.33 -5.01
N LYS A 355 -10.04 16.56 -6.32
CA LYS A 355 -11.32 16.42 -7.03
C LYS A 355 -11.33 15.25 -8.00
N LEU A 356 -10.45 14.26 -7.85
CA LEU A 356 -10.16 13.25 -8.88
C LEU A 356 -11.41 12.53 -9.41
N LEU A 357 -12.40 12.26 -8.56
CA LEU A 357 -13.66 11.62 -8.99
C LEU A 357 -14.47 12.49 -9.96
N TYR A 358 -14.41 13.81 -9.83
CA TYR A 358 -15.13 14.78 -10.66
C TYR A 358 -14.42 15.14 -11.96
N TRP A 359 -13.11 14.90 -12.06
CA TRP A 359 -12.36 15.17 -13.30
C TRP A 359 -12.79 14.27 -14.45
N ASN A 360 -13.10 14.86 -15.61
CA ASN A 360 -13.33 14.11 -16.84
C ASN A 360 -12.00 13.91 -17.59
N PHE A 361 -11.57 12.65 -17.71
CA PHE A 361 -10.41 12.29 -18.52
C PHE A 361 -10.93 11.82 -19.87
N SER A 362 -10.77 12.64 -20.91
CA SER A 362 -11.34 12.43 -22.24
C SER A 362 -10.28 12.54 -23.34
N TYR A 363 -10.71 12.35 -24.58
CA TYR A 363 -9.86 12.49 -25.74
C TYR A 363 -10.63 13.16 -26.87
N LYS A 364 -9.89 13.92 -27.68
CA LYS A 364 -10.37 14.52 -28.93
C LYS A 364 -9.72 13.81 -30.11
#